data_AF-A0A960EE01-F1
#
_entry.id   AF-A0A960EE01-F1
#
_cell.length_a   1.000
_cell.length_b   1.000
_cell.length_c   1.000
_cell.angle_alpha   90.00
_cell.angle_beta   90.00
_cell.angle_gamma   90.00
#
_symmetry.space_group_name_H-M   'P 1'
#
loop_
_entity.id
_entity.type
_entity.pdbx_description
1 polymer ?
#
loop_
_entity_poly.entity_id
_entity_poly.type
_entity_poly.pdbx_seq_one_letter_code
_entity_poly.pdbx_strand_id
1 'polypeptide(L)'
;MTALPSTVDMFDLRMSDKAKPLYEAVKKFIAEEVEPKTEEYFKLGEGRAEHWGYGEGQLELLESIKAKAKEQGLWNFFLPDAETGEGLSNLDYAYIAIELGKNP
;
A
#
# COMPACT_ATOMS: atom_id res chain seq x y z
N MET A 1 12.27 -38.20 15.76
CA MET A 1 11.98 -36.80 15.36
C MET A 1 10.48 -36.64 15.48
N THR A 2 9.98 -36.08 16.59
CA THR A 2 8.54 -35.91 16.82
C THR A 2 8.07 -34.73 15.98
N ALA A 3 7.05 -34.91 15.15
CA ALA A 3 6.49 -33.81 14.37
C ALA A 3 6.01 -32.71 15.32
N LEU A 4 6.25 -31.44 14.96
CA LEU A 4 5.68 -30.31 15.69
C LEU A 4 4.15 -30.45 15.68
N PRO A 5 3.48 -30.17 16.81
CA PRO A 5 2.02 -30.24 16.87
C PRO A 5 1.41 -29.26 15.87
N SER A 6 0.51 -29.75 15.02
CA SER A 6 -0.24 -28.94 14.06
C SER A 6 -1.67 -28.71 14.56
N THR A 7 -2.11 -27.47 14.61
CA THR A 7 -3.51 -27.10 14.87
C THR A 7 -4.16 -26.54 13.61
N VAL A 8 -5.50 -26.53 13.56
CA VAL A 8 -6.25 -25.95 12.43
C VAL A 8 -5.93 -24.47 12.27
N ASP A 9 -5.73 -23.75 13.38
CA ASP A 9 -5.42 -22.32 13.40
C ASP A 9 -4.10 -21.99 12.68
N MET A 10 -3.13 -22.92 12.63
CA MET A 10 -1.87 -22.70 11.89
C MET A 10 -2.07 -22.57 10.37
N PHE A 11 -3.22 -22.99 9.84
CA PHE A 11 -3.57 -22.91 8.43
C PHE A 11 -4.60 -21.80 8.15
N ASP A 12 -4.93 -20.98 9.16
CA ASP A 12 -5.81 -19.84 8.96
C ASP A 12 -5.04 -18.68 8.32
N LEU A 13 -5.22 -18.53 7.01
CA LEU A 13 -4.58 -17.47 6.21
C LEU A 13 -5.46 -16.23 6.07
N ARG A 14 -6.54 -16.10 6.86
CA ARG A 14 -7.42 -14.93 6.80
C ARG A 14 -6.70 -13.72 7.41
N MET A 15 -7.03 -12.53 6.89
CA MET A 15 -6.61 -11.27 7.48
C MET A 15 -7.16 -11.12 8.91
N SER A 16 -6.32 -10.59 9.80
CA SER A 16 -6.71 -10.28 11.18
C SER A 16 -7.77 -9.17 11.24
N ASP A 17 -8.66 -9.23 12.24
CA ASP A 17 -9.65 -8.16 12.45
C ASP A 17 -8.99 -6.80 12.74
N LYS A 18 -7.78 -6.80 13.33
CA LYS A 18 -6.97 -5.59 13.59
C LYS A 18 -6.52 -4.90 12.31
N ALA A 19 -6.24 -5.65 11.23
CA ALA A 19 -5.76 -5.09 9.97
C ALA A 19 -6.85 -4.60 9.02
N LYS A 20 -8.10 -5.04 9.20
CA LYS A 20 -9.24 -4.68 8.34
C LYS A 20 -9.47 -3.16 8.21
N PRO A 21 -9.41 -2.34 9.28
CA PRO A 21 -9.57 -0.90 9.15
C PRO A 21 -8.49 -0.26 8.26
N LEU A 22 -7.24 -0.72 8.37
CA LEU A 22 -6.14 -0.25 7.53
C LEU A 22 -6.35 -0.65 6.07
N TYR A 23 -6.76 -1.89 5.82
CA TYR A 23 -7.05 -2.39 4.48
C TYR A 23 -8.15 -1.57 3.78
N GLU A 24 -9.26 -1.28 4.47
CA GLU A 24 -10.33 -0.47 3.89
C GLU A 24 -9.91 0.99 3.68
N ALA A 25 -9.09 1.55 4.58
CA ALA A 25 -8.54 2.90 4.41
C ALA A 25 -7.62 2.99 3.17
N VAL A 26 -6.76 1.97 2.94
CA VAL A 26 -5.92 1.90 1.74
C VAL A 26 -6.77 1.82 0.47
N LYS A 27 -7.77 0.94 0.43
CA LYS A 27 -8.67 0.81 -0.74
C LYS A 27 -9.38 2.12 -1.05
N LYS A 28 -9.91 2.78 -0.02
CA LYS A 28 -10.58 4.06 -0.17
C LYS A 28 -9.63 5.12 -0.73
N PHE A 29 -8.42 5.21 -0.19
CA PHE A 29 -7.42 6.15 -0.67
C PHE A 29 -7.03 5.90 -2.13
N ILE A 30 -6.88 4.63 -2.53
CA ILE A 30 -6.60 4.27 -3.92
C ILE A 30 -7.74 4.77 -4.83
N ALA A 31 -8.99 4.46 -4.50
CA ALA A 31 -10.14 4.83 -5.32
C ALA A 31 -10.37 6.36 -5.41
N GLU A 32 -10.16 7.09 -4.31
CA GLU A 32 -10.48 8.52 -4.24
C GLU A 32 -9.31 9.41 -4.66
N GLU A 33 -8.06 8.99 -4.40
CA GLU A 33 -6.89 9.85 -4.59
C GLU A 33 -5.93 9.35 -5.68
N VAL A 34 -5.74 8.04 -5.84
CA VAL A 34 -4.77 7.47 -6.79
C VAL A 34 -5.39 7.26 -8.17
N GLU A 35 -6.47 6.47 -8.26
CA GLU A 35 -7.11 6.10 -9.52
C GLU A 35 -7.49 7.32 -10.39
N PRO A 36 -8.08 8.41 -9.85
CA PRO A 36 -8.44 9.56 -10.66
C PRO A 36 -7.23 10.32 -11.22
N LYS A 37 -6.04 10.15 -10.63
CA LYS A 37 -4.80 10.84 -11.02
C LYS A 37 -3.87 9.97 -11.83
N THR A 38 -4.13 8.66 -11.94
CA THR A 38 -3.33 7.73 -12.74
C THR A 38 -3.29 8.16 -14.20
N GLU A 39 -4.44 8.49 -14.80
CA GLU A 39 -4.50 8.95 -16.20
C GLU A 39 -3.68 10.23 -16.41
N GLU A 40 -3.82 11.19 -15.49
CA GLU A 40 -3.06 12.45 -15.52
C GLU A 40 -1.54 12.18 -15.41
N TYR A 41 -1.13 11.29 -14.51
CA TYR A 41 0.28 10.93 -14.33
C TYR A 41 0.89 10.36 -15.61
N PHE A 42 0.19 9.45 -16.30
CA PHE A 42 0.67 8.91 -17.58
C PHE A 42 0.72 9.97 -18.68
N LYS A 43 -0.31 10.81 -18.77
CA LYS A 43 -0.36 11.92 -19.73
C LYS A 43 0.81 12.90 -19.55
N LEU A 44 1.15 13.26 -18.32
CA LEU A 44 2.30 14.11 -18.01
C LEU A 44 3.65 13.47 -18.41
N GLY A 45 3.70 12.14 -18.47
CA GLY A 45 4.88 11.39 -18.92
C GLY A 45 5.03 11.26 -20.44
N GLU A 46 4.02 11.62 -21.22
CA GLU A 46 4.07 11.56 -22.67
C GLU A 46 5.13 12.51 -23.23
N GLY A 47 5.92 12.06 -24.21
CA GLY A 47 6.93 12.89 -24.85
C GLY A 47 8.16 13.21 -24.00
N ARG A 48 8.34 12.52 -22.86
CA ARG A 48 9.55 12.66 -22.02
C ARG A 48 10.84 12.47 -22.83
N ALA A 49 11.85 13.28 -22.51
CA ALA A 49 13.14 13.29 -23.21
C ALA A 49 13.95 12.00 -23.01
N GLU A 50 13.86 11.41 -21.81
CA GLU A 50 14.53 10.16 -21.46
C GLU A 50 13.51 9.05 -21.24
N HIS A 51 13.74 7.88 -21.87
CA HIS A 51 12.83 6.74 -21.76
C HIS A 51 12.60 6.27 -20.31
N TRP A 52 13.62 6.40 -19.45
CA TRP A 52 13.56 6.05 -18.02
C TRP A 52 13.37 7.27 -17.10
N GLY A 53 13.14 8.46 -17.67
CA GLY A 53 12.94 9.70 -16.93
C GLY A 53 11.47 10.00 -16.63
N TYR A 54 11.26 11.16 -16.01
CA TYR A 54 9.93 11.73 -15.75
C TYR A 54 9.65 12.86 -16.75
N GLY A 55 8.38 13.00 -17.14
CA GLY A 55 7.89 14.19 -17.83
C GLY A 55 7.65 15.35 -16.87
N GLU A 56 7.38 16.52 -17.43
CA GLU A 56 7.09 17.73 -16.65
C GLU A 56 5.82 17.52 -15.80
N GLY A 57 5.87 17.82 -14.51
CA GLY A 57 4.71 17.71 -13.61
C GLY A 57 4.47 16.33 -12.98
N GLN A 58 5.11 15.26 -13.49
CA GLN A 58 4.88 13.90 -12.96
C GLN A 58 5.32 13.76 -11.49
N LEU A 59 6.48 14.33 -11.14
CA LEU A 59 7.00 14.23 -9.77
C LEU A 59 6.17 15.09 -8.82
N GLU A 60 5.75 16.27 -9.24
CA GLU A 60 4.90 17.17 -8.47
C GLU A 60 3.56 16.51 -8.12
N LEU A 61 2.92 15.88 -9.12
CA LEU A 61 1.70 15.11 -8.91
C LEU A 61 1.92 13.95 -7.93
N LEU A 62 2.99 13.17 -8.14
CA LEU A 62 3.30 12.01 -7.29
C LEU A 62 3.58 12.43 -5.84
N GLU A 63 4.38 13.48 -5.62
CA GLU A 63 4.67 13.98 -4.28
C GLU A 63 3.43 14.54 -3.57
N SER A 64 2.50 15.16 -4.31
CA SER A 64 1.23 15.62 -3.74
C SER A 64 0.39 14.46 -3.18
N ILE A 65 0.36 13.32 -3.89
CA ILE A 65 -0.39 12.12 -3.47
C ILE A 65 0.31 11.46 -2.28
N LYS A 66 1.65 11.32 -2.33
CA LYS A 66 2.44 10.77 -1.21
C LYS A 66 2.27 11.60 0.06
N ALA A 67 2.26 12.93 -0.05
CA ALA A 67 2.03 13.82 1.09
C ALA A 67 0.67 13.55 1.75
N LYS A 68 -0.40 13.43 0.96
CA LYS A 68 -1.73 13.07 1.46
C LYS A 68 -1.77 11.69 2.11
N ALA A 69 -1.14 10.68 1.50
CA ALA A 69 -1.07 9.34 2.08
C ALA A 69 -0.39 9.38 3.46
N LYS A 70 0.72 10.11 3.58
CA LYS A 70 1.45 10.29 4.85
C LYS A 70 0.61 11.01 5.90
N GLU A 71 -0.11 12.07 5.52
CA GLU A 71 -1.02 12.80 6.42
C GLU A 71 -2.13 11.90 6.98
N GLN A 72 -2.64 10.97 6.16
CA GLN A 72 -3.66 10.00 6.56
C GLN A 72 -3.09 8.77 7.31
N GLY A 73 -1.78 8.74 7.59
CA GLY A 73 -1.13 7.59 8.23
C GLY A 73 -1.03 6.35 7.32
N LEU A 74 -1.24 6.51 6.02
CA LEU A 74 -1.15 5.44 5.02
C LEU A 74 0.28 5.26 4.50
N TRP A 75 1.24 5.25 5.43
CA TRP A 75 2.67 5.24 5.14
C TRP A 75 3.42 4.40 6.18
N ASN A 76 4.48 3.70 5.78
CA ASN A 76 5.35 2.91 6.67
C ASN A 76 4.63 1.85 7.54
N PHE A 77 3.79 0.99 6.95
CA PHE A 77 2.99 -0.02 7.68
C PHE A 77 3.78 -1.03 8.54
N PHE A 78 5.07 -1.21 8.25
CA PHE A 78 5.93 -2.17 8.94
C PHE A 78 6.72 -1.56 10.10
N LEU A 79 6.74 -0.23 10.22
CA LEU A 79 7.42 0.36 11.35
C LEU A 79 6.67 0.02 12.64
N PRO A 80 7.39 -0.39 13.69
CA PRO A 80 6.77 -0.66 14.98
C PRO A 80 6.00 0.57 15.45
N ASP A 81 4.75 0.40 15.84
CA ASP A 81 4.02 1.43 16.56
C ASP A 81 4.72 1.69 17.91
N ALA A 82 4.78 2.96 18.33
CA ALA A 82 5.56 3.36 19.51
C ALA A 82 4.97 2.82 20.82
N GLU A 83 3.67 2.49 20.85
CA GLU A 83 2.99 1.99 22.04
C GLU A 83 2.95 0.46 22.10
N THR A 84 2.79 -0.21 20.95
CA THR A 84 2.65 -1.67 20.89
C THR A 84 3.92 -2.40 20.45
N GLY A 85 4.89 -1.72 19.82
CA GLY A 85 6.13 -2.31 19.33
C GLY A 85 5.97 -3.33 18.20
N GLU A 86 4.74 -3.57 17.73
CA GLU A 86 4.42 -4.53 16.68
C GLU A 86 3.97 -3.79 15.42
N GLY A 87 4.72 -3.95 14.32
CA GLY A 87 4.31 -3.53 12.98
C GLY A 87 3.26 -4.47 12.38
N LEU A 88 2.80 -4.17 11.16
CA LEU A 88 1.88 -5.03 10.43
C LEU A 88 2.51 -6.42 10.14
N SER A 89 1.73 -7.48 10.32
CA SER A 89 2.17 -8.83 9.98
C SER A 89 2.33 -9.01 8.47
N ASN A 90 3.23 -9.92 8.04
CA ASN A 90 3.40 -10.22 6.61
C ASN A 90 2.11 -10.77 5.97
N LEU A 91 1.32 -11.55 6.72
CA LEU A 91 0.05 -12.10 6.23
C LEU A 91 -0.95 -10.98 5.96
N ASP A 92 -1.13 -10.07 6.92
CA ASP A 92 -2.05 -8.93 6.76
C ASP A 92 -1.60 -7.99 5.63
N TYR A 93 -0.29 -7.76 5.52
CA TYR A 93 0.27 -6.96 4.44
C TYR A 93 0.02 -7.57 3.06
N ALA A 94 0.05 -8.91 2.92
CA ALA A 94 -0.14 -9.56 1.62
C ALA A 94 -1.47 -9.16 0.96
N TYR A 95 -2.54 -9.00 1.74
CA TYR A 95 -3.83 -8.53 1.26
C TYR A 95 -3.81 -7.05 0.85
N ILE A 96 -3.12 -6.20 1.61
CA ILE A 96 -2.96 -4.78 1.28
C ILE A 96 -2.12 -4.62 0.00
N ALA A 97 -1.06 -5.42 -0.15
CA ALA A 97 -0.18 -5.40 -1.31
C ALA A 97 -0.90 -5.75 -2.61
N ILE A 98 -1.91 -6.62 -2.57
CA ILE A 98 -2.77 -6.91 -3.72
C ILE A 98 -3.45 -5.63 -4.22
N GLU A 99 -4.00 -4.82 -3.31
CA GLU A 99 -4.67 -3.57 -3.69
C GLU A 99 -3.66 -2.53 -4.21
N LEU A 100 -2.53 -2.37 -3.52
CA LEU A 100 -1.46 -1.46 -3.93
C LEU A 100 -0.90 -1.78 -5.33
N GLY A 101 -0.87 -3.06 -5.70
CA GLY A 101 -0.35 -3.53 -7.00
C GLY A 101 -1.33 -3.41 -8.17
N LYS A 102 -2.58 -2.94 -7.96
CA LYS A 102 -3.56 -2.79 -9.05
C LYS A 102 -3.34 -1.54 -9.90
N ASN A 103 -2.64 -0.54 -9.38
CA ASN A 103 -2.35 0.69 -10.11
C ASN A 103 -1.03 0.55 -10.89
N PRO A 104 -1.03 0.75 -12.22
CA PRO A 104 0.13 0.51 -13.09
C PRO A 104 1.21 1.59 -13.02
#